data_AF-A0A7N8WXN9-F1
#
_entry.id   AF-A0A7N8WXN9-F1
#
_cell.length_a   1.000
_cell.length_b   1.000
_cell.length_c   1.000
_cell.angle_alpha   90.00
_cell.angle_beta   90.00
_cell.angle_gamma   90.00
#
_symmetry.space_group_name_H-M   'P 1'
#
loop_
_entity.id
_entity.type
_entity.pdbx_description
1 polymer ?
#
loop_
_entity_poly.entity_id
_entity_poly.type
_entity_poly.pdbx_seq_one_letter_code
_entity_poly.pdbx_strand_id
1 'polypeptide(L)'
;MDMAQRVEFRNVGCSYFPQSRVDCHYTLSSQHNWASNDWIGLFKVGWSSVKDYHTFVWAQAPANYQEGTDVSCCVHFQGTHPCFSYSPYICT
;
A
#
# COMPACT_ATOMS: atom_id res chain seq x y z
N MET A 1 4.72 12.08 -22.88
CA MET A 1 3.80 12.42 -21.79
C MET A 1 4.02 11.37 -20.74
N ASP A 2 4.90 11.67 -19.77
CA ASP A 2 5.16 10.78 -18.64
C ASP A 2 3.84 10.51 -17.93
N MET A 3 3.42 9.25 -17.92
CA MET A 3 2.41 8.77 -16.99
C MET A 3 3.07 8.81 -15.62
N ALA A 4 3.16 10.01 -15.04
CA ALA A 4 3.71 10.20 -13.72
C ALA A 4 2.92 9.28 -12.78
N GLN A 5 3.63 8.34 -12.20
CA GLN A 5 3.05 7.33 -11.35
C GLN A 5 2.43 8.05 -10.16
N ARG A 6 1.10 8.04 -10.05
CA ARG A 6 0.37 8.79 -9.00
C ARG A 6 0.73 8.30 -7.59
N VAL A 7 1.14 7.04 -7.49
CA VAL A 7 1.54 6.39 -6.24
C VAL A 7 2.83 5.61 -6.49
N GLU A 8 3.86 5.90 -5.70
CA GLU A 8 5.13 5.15 -5.70
C GLU A 8 5.28 4.42 -4.37
N PHE A 9 5.29 3.08 -4.40
CA PHE A 9 5.55 2.28 -3.21
C PHE A 9 7.05 2.17 -2.96
N ARG A 10 7.49 2.48 -1.74
CA ARG A 10 8.88 2.49 -1.30
C ARG A 10 9.09 1.43 -0.22
N ASN A 11 10.30 0.88 -0.17
CA ASN A 11 10.68 -0.14 0.80
C ASN A 11 9.77 -1.39 0.78
N VAL A 12 9.29 -1.76 -0.42
CA VAL A 12 8.50 -2.99 -0.60
C VAL A 12 9.45 -4.18 -0.52
N GLY A 13 9.31 -4.99 0.53
CA GLY A 13 10.08 -6.21 0.67
C GLY A 13 9.71 -7.23 -0.41
N CYS A 14 10.67 -8.07 -0.82
CA CYS A 14 10.40 -9.16 -1.77
C CYS A 14 9.41 -10.20 -1.22
N SER A 15 9.29 -10.27 0.11
CA SER A 15 8.35 -11.14 0.83
C SER A 15 8.18 -10.64 2.26
N TYR A 16 6.96 -10.69 2.78
CA TYR A 16 6.67 -10.42 4.19
C TYR A 16 6.35 -11.72 4.92
N PHE A 17 6.89 -11.90 6.13
CA PHE A 17 6.62 -13.09 6.93
C PHE A 17 5.18 -13.06 7.47
N PRO A 18 4.48 -14.21 7.53
CA PRO A 18 3.22 -14.32 8.25
C PRO A 18 3.42 -13.82 9.70
N GLN A 19 2.48 -13.02 10.21
CA GLN A 19 2.51 -12.39 11.54
C GLN A 19 3.53 -11.24 11.74
N SER A 20 4.40 -10.96 10.77
CA SER A 20 5.25 -9.75 10.84
C SER A 20 4.42 -8.50 10.55
N ARG A 21 4.75 -7.40 11.23
CA ARG A 21 4.24 -6.09 10.86
C ARG A 21 4.80 -5.73 9.48
N VAL A 22 3.91 -5.42 8.54
CA VAL A 22 4.30 -4.91 7.22
C VAL A 22 4.16 -3.40 7.22
N ASP A 23 5.30 -2.72 7.15
CA ASP A 23 5.36 -1.28 6.99
C ASP A 23 5.43 -0.98 5.49
N CYS A 24 4.33 -0.47 4.95
CA CYS A 24 4.23 -0.07 3.55
C CYS A 24 4.40 1.44 3.46
N HIS A 25 5.52 1.86 2.89
CA HIS A 25 5.77 3.27 2.61
C HIS A 25 5.35 3.55 1.18
N TYR A 26 4.71 4.70 0.96
CA TYR A 26 4.35 5.13 -0.37
C TYR A 26 4.43 6.65 -0.46
N THR A 27 4.70 7.15 -1.66
CA THR A 27 4.67 8.57 -1.97
C THR A 27 3.55 8.81 -2.96
N LEU A 28 2.62 9.69 -2.60
CA LEU A 28 1.61 10.18 -3.49
C LEU A 28 2.15 11.40 -4.21
N SER A 29 2.00 11.40 -5.54
CA SER A 29 2.40 12.53 -6.34
C SER A 29 1.42 13.69 -6.16
N SER A 30 1.91 14.92 -6.37
CA SER A 30 1.10 16.15 -6.51
C SER A 30 -0.09 16.03 -7.46
N GLN A 31 -0.08 15.07 -8.39
CA GLN A 31 -1.15 14.81 -9.36
C GLN A 31 -2.25 13.88 -8.83
N HIS A 32 -2.07 13.29 -7.64
CA HIS A 32 -3.05 12.46 -6.98
C HIS A 32 -3.92 13.31 -6.06
N ASN A 33 -5.23 13.15 -6.17
CA ASN A 33 -6.17 13.77 -5.25
C ASN A 33 -6.54 12.74 -4.19
N TRP A 34 -6.21 13.04 -2.93
CA TRP A 34 -6.64 12.24 -1.80
C TRP A 34 -8.16 12.09 -1.79
N ALA A 35 -8.63 10.85 -1.79
CA ALA A 35 -10.02 10.52 -1.60
C ALA A 35 -10.21 9.73 -0.29
N SER A 36 -11.31 9.99 0.43
CA SER A 36 -11.59 9.31 1.71
C SER A 36 -11.83 7.80 1.57
N ASN A 37 -12.00 7.33 0.33
CA ASN A 37 -12.14 5.93 -0.05
C ASN A 37 -10.86 5.36 -0.67
N ASP A 38 -9.72 6.04 -0.58
CA ASP A 38 -8.42 5.47 -0.97
C ASP A 38 -7.99 4.41 0.06
N TRP A 39 -7.52 3.28 -0.43
CA TRP A 39 -7.03 2.17 0.41
C TRP A 39 -5.83 1.51 -0.25
N ILE A 40 -4.99 0.89 0.57
CA ILE A 40 -3.83 0.12 0.13
C ILE A 40 -4.12 -1.33 0.43
N GLY A 41 -3.98 -2.16 -0.60
CA GLY A 41 -4.20 -3.59 -0.49
C GLY A 41 -2.88 -4.34 -0.37
N LEU A 42 -2.89 -5.37 0.47
CA LEU A 42 -1.86 -6.39 0.46
C LEU A 42 -2.34 -7.52 -0.43
N PHE A 43 -1.62 -7.81 -1.51
CA PHE A 43 -2.00 -8.81 -2.49
C PHE A 43 -0.99 -9.95 -2.52
N LYS A 44 -1.47 -11.17 -2.74
CA LYS A 44 -0.57 -12.29 -3.02
C LYS A 44 0.06 -12.07 -4.41
N VAL A 45 1.35 -12.36 -4.56
CA VAL A 45 2.00 -12.30 -5.88
C VAL A 45 1.25 -13.20 -6.87
N GLY A 46 0.98 -12.66 -8.07
CA GLY A 46 0.16 -13.34 -9.08
C GLY A 46 -1.34 -13.03 -8.99
N TRP A 47 -1.76 -12.04 -8.19
CA TRP A 47 -3.12 -11.51 -8.21
C TRP A 47 -3.52 -11.02 -9.60
N SER A 48 -4.81 -11.16 -9.94
CA SER A 48 -5.35 -10.78 -11.26
C SER A 48 -6.47 -9.74 -11.14
N SER A 49 -7.10 -9.65 -9.97
CA SER A 49 -8.15 -8.69 -9.69
C SER A 49 -7.87 -7.92 -8.40
N VAL A 50 -8.34 -6.68 -8.36
CA VAL A 50 -8.38 -5.86 -7.12
C VAL A 50 -9.15 -6.57 -6.01
N LYS A 51 -10.07 -7.50 -6.36
CA LYS A 51 -10.81 -8.33 -5.38
C LYS A 51 -9.97 -9.41 -4.72
N ASP A 52 -8.76 -9.69 -5.22
CA ASP A 52 -7.85 -10.71 -4.68
C ASP A 52 -7.00 -10.16 -3.52
N TYR A 53 -7.38 -9.03 -2.93
CA TYR A 53 -6.69 -8.48 -1.77
C TYR A 53 -6.76 -9.48 -0.61
N HIS A 54 -5.63 -9.74 0.02
CA HIS A 54 -5.55 -10.54 1.23
C HIS A 54 -6.08 -9.74 2.43
N THR A 55 -5.66 -8.49 2.53
CA THR A 55 -6.11 -7.52 3.52
C THR A 55 -5.96 -6.12 2.95
N PHE A 56 -6.62 -5.14 3.55
CA PHE A 56 -6.54 -3.75 3.13
C PHE A 56 -6.47 -2.83 4.34
N VAL A 57 -5.89 -1.65 4.14
CA VAL A 57 -5.89 -0.57 5.12
C VAL A 57 -6.31 0.71 4.40
N TRP A 58 -7.23 1.46 5.01
CA TRP A 58 -7.60 2.78 4.50
C TRP A 58 -6.41 3.71 4.52
N ALA A 59 -6.12 4.35 3.39
CA ALA A 59 -5.12 5.39 3.33
C ALA A 59 -5.68 6.61 4.06
N GLN A 60 -4.91 7.18 4.99
CA GLN A 60 -5.31 8.39 5.69
C GLN A 60 -4.54 9.57 5.13
N ALA A 61 -5.28 10.62 4.75
CA ALA A 61 -4.67 11.85 4.31
C ALA A 61 -3.81 12.44 5.44
N PRO A 62 -2.56 12.83 5.15
CA PRO A 62 -1.70 13.46 6.14
C PRO A 62 -2.33 14.79 6.58
N ALA A 63 -2.17 15.14 7.86
CA ALA A 63 -2.81 16.32 8.46
C ALA A 63 -2.45 17.64 7.76
N ASN A 64 -1.30 17.67 7.08
CA ASN A 64 -0.79 18.81 6.32
C ASN A 64 -0.94 18.63 4.79
N TYR A 65 -1.84 17.76 4.33
CA TYR A 65 -2.08 17.58 2.89
C TYR A 65 -2.49 18.89 2.23
N GLN A 66 -1.78 19.23 1.15
CA GLN A 66 -2.12 20.32 0.24
C GLN A 66 -2.21 19.75 -1.17
N GLU A 67 -3.26 20.10 -1.89
CA GLU A 67 -3.42 19.73 -3.29
C GLU A 67 -2.20 20.20 -4.10
N GLY A 68 -1.61 19.32 -4.90
CA GLY A 68 -0.41 19.63 -5.67
C GLY A 68 0.91 19.46 -4.92
N THR A 69 0.94 18.86 -3.73
CA THR A 69 2.18 18.50 -3.02
C THR A 69 2.42 17.00 -3.04
N ASP A 70 3.68 16.59 -3.22
CA ASP A 70 4.08 15.19 -3.08
C ASP A 70 4.18 14.85 -1.59
N VAL A 71 3.50 13.80 -1.15
CA VAL A 71 3.46 13.44 0.27
C VAL A 71 3.81 11.97 0.48
N SER A 72 4.76 11.74 1.39
CA SER A 72 5.13 10.40 1.84
C SER A 72 4.23 9.98 2.99
N CYS A 73 3.68 8.79 2.88
CA CYS A 73 2.77 8.18 3.85
C CYS A 73 3.20 6.75 4.16
N CYS A 74 2.71 6.23 5.29
CA CYS A 74 3.05 4.90 5.78
C CYS A 74 1.78 4.22 6.28
N VAL A 75 1.47 3.03 5.78
CA VAL A 75 0.42 2.17 6.35
C VAL A 75 1.03 0.92 6.95
N HIS A 76 0.36 0.41 7.97
CA HIS A 76 0.81 -0.75 8.75
C HIS A 76 -0.22 -1.86 8.60
N PHE A 77 0.19 -3.00 8.05
CA PHE A 77 -0.64 -4.20 8.10
C PHE A 77 -0.26 -5.01 9.33
N GLN A 78 -1.25 -5.30 10.18
CA GLN A 78 -1.06 -6.23 11.28
C GLN A 78 -1.32 -7.66 10.80
N GLY A 79 -0.33 -8.54 10.97
CA GLY A 79 -0.50 -9.96 10.71
C GLY A 79 -1.33 -10.60 11.83
N THR A 80 -2.64 -10.70 11.66
CA THR A 80 -3.56 -11.27 12.66
C THR A 80 -3.79 -12.78 12.50
N HIS A 81 -3.26 -13.40 11.44
CA HIS A 81 -3.53 -14.81 11.14
C HIS A 81 -2.28 -15.69 11.24
N PRO A 82 -2.29 -16.73 12.10
CA PRO A 82 -1.25 -17.73 12.10
C PRO A 82 -1.45 -18.65 10.90
N CYS A 83 -0.68 -18.48 9.82
CA CYS A 83 -0.69 -19.46 8.74
C CYS A 83 0.72 -19.70 8.16
N PHE A 84 1.08 -20.98 8.16
CA PHE A 84 2.34 -21.59 7.72
C PHE A 84 2.47 -21.59 6.18
N SER A 85 2.48 -20.42 5.53
CA SER A 85 2.73 -20.37 4.09
C SER A 85 3.65 -19.21 3.73
N TYR A 86 4.83 -19.53 3.21
CA TYR A 86 5.83 -18.62 2.63
C TYR A 86 5.35 -18.00 1.31
N SER A 87 4.09 -17.58 1.23
CA SER A 87 3.59 -16.91 0.04
C SER A 87 4.07 -15.45 0.07
N PRO A 88 4.81 -14.96 -0.94
CA PRO A 88 5.17 -13.55 -1.00
C PRO A 88 3.91 -12.70 -1.25
N TYR A 89 3.80 -11.59 -0.52
CA TYR A 89 2.76 -10.58 -0.69
C TYR A 89 3.40 -9.24 -1.07
N ILE A 90 2.67 -8.42 -1.83
CA ILE A 90 3.10 -7.09 -2.27
C ILE A 90 2.01 -6.05 -1.96
N CYS A 91 2.42 -4.81 -1.72
CA CYS A 91 1.49 -3.70 -1.53
C CYS A 91 1.17 -3.05 -2.87
N THR A 92 -0.11 -2.73 -3.08
CA THR A 92 -0.60 -2.05 -4.28
C THR A 92 -1.73 -1.10 -3.96
#